data_AF-A0A7S1GVT8-F1
#
_entry.id   AF-A0A7S1GVT8-F1
#
_cell.length_a   1.000
_cell.length_b   1.000
_cell.length_c   1.000
_cell.angle_alpha   90.00
_cell.angle_beta   90.00
_cell.angle_gamma   90.00
#
_symmetry.space_group_name_H-M   'P 1'
#
loop_
_entity.id
_entity.type
_entity.pdbx_description
1 polymer ?
#
loop_
_entity_poly.entity_id
_entity_poly.type
_entity_poly.pdbx_seq_one_letter_code
_entity_poly.pdbx_strand_id
1 'polypeptide(L)'
;AAAPPAAPAGGAKKKALGEIALVCSTERLDGRRDMERVGDVPVDWSWGDVRNELKDVFGRDVVIEYQDADDKTVLVNNEVSWRGLLDDLQSDWQGENELAGEMECDVLPDPSSAPAPAPAPAQAQAQAPPAEGGRAGAGGGVPPIRGVESASAAA
;
A
#
# COMPACT_ATOMS: atom_id res chain seq x y z
N ALA A 1 -10.26 -39.75 -43.54
CA ALA A 1 -10.08 -38.90 -42.35
C ALA A 1 -8.59 -38.61 -42.22
N ALA A 2 -8.17 -37.37 -42.50
CA ALA A 2 -6.78 -36.96 -42.37
C ALA A 2 -6.56 -36.41 -40.96
N ALA A 3 -5.53 -36.91 -40.27
CA ALA A 3 -5.14 -36.43 -38.94
C ALA A 3 -4.68 -34.96 -39.00
N PRO A 4 -4.93 -34.15 -37.95
CA PRO A 4 -4.45 -32.77 -37.92
C PRO A 4 -2.92 -32.73 -37.83
N PRO A 5 -2.26 -31.72 -38.43
CA PRO A 5 -0.82 -31.58 -38.36
C PRO A 5 -0.37 -31.27 -36.93
N ALA A 6 0.69 -31.95 -36.49
CA ALA A 6 1.37 -31.70 -35.23
C ALA A 6 1.85 -30.24 -35.16
N ALA A 7 1.50 -29.56 -34.06
CA ALA A 7 1.98 -28.23 -33.75
C ALA A 7 3.52 -28.21 -33.68
N PRO A 8 4.19 -27.17 -34.20
CA PRO A 8 5.63 -27.07 -34.10
C PRO A 8 6.05 -26.92 -32.63
N ALA A 9 6.98 -27.76 -32.20
CA ALA A 9 7.77 -27.57 -31.00
C ALA A 9 8.69 -26.34 -31.21
N GLY A 10 8.11 -25.15 -31.15
CA GLY A 10 8.83 -23.90 -31.10
C GLY A 10 9.31 -23.69 -29.68
N GLY A 11 10.61 -23.84 -29.44
CA GLY A 11 11.22 -23.38 -28.20
C GLY A 11 10.85 -21.92 -27.98
N ALA A 12 10.00 -21.67 -26.98
CA ALA A 12 9.60 -20.34 -26.57
C ALA A 12 10.84 -19.60 -26.10
N LYS A 13 11.48 -18.87 -27.02
CA LYS A 13 12.34 -17.76 -26.65
C LYS A 13 11.43 -16.81 -25.87
N LYS A 14 11.60 -16.76 -24.55
CA LYS A 14 11.03 -15.73 -23.69
C LYS A 14 11.35 -14.38 -24.33
N LYS A 15 10.41 -13.80 -25.08
CA LYS A 15 10.53 -12.42 -25.54
C LYS A 15 10.46 -11.58 -24.28
N ALA A 16 11.55 -10.88 -23.98
CA ALA A 16 11.54 -9.87 -22.94
C ALA A 16 10.40 -8.90 -23.26
N LEU A 17 9.59 -8.60 -22.25
CA LEU A 17 8.50 -7.65 -22.33
C LEU A 17 9.12 -6.33 -22.81
N GLY A 18 8.58 -5.72 -23.87
CA GLY A 18 9.13 -4.47 -24.36
C GLY A 18 8.61 -3.30 -23.54
N GLU A 19 7.29 -3.20 -23.46
CA GLU A 19 6.54 -2.01 -23.09
C GLU A 19 5.18 -2.45 -22.51
N ILE A 20 4.64 -1.72 -21.52
CA ILE A 20 3.32 -1.94 -20.91
C ILE A 20 2.54 -0.63 -21.02
N ALA A 21 1.32 -0.68 -21.54
CA ALA A 21 0.46 0.51 -21.58
C ALA A 21 -0.19 0.71 -20.21
N LEU A 22 0.19 1.77 -19.50
CA LEU A 22 -0.43 2.14 -18.22
C LEU A 22 -1.67 2.99 -18.48
N VAL A 23 -2.83 2.46 -18.12
CA VAL A 23 -4.12 3.16 -18.17
C VAL A 23 -4.57 3.39 -16.74
N CYS A 24 -4.43 4.63 -16.26
CA CYS A 24 -4.77 4.91 -14.88
C CYS A 24 -6.07 5.72 -14.74
N SER A 25 -6.91 5.29 -13.81
CA SER A 25 -8.14 5.93 -13.38
C SER A 25 -7.85 7.10 -12.46
N THR A 26 -8.43 8.27 -12.76
CA THR A 26 -8.36 9.47 -11.91
C THR A 26 -9.54 9.59 -10.96
N GLU A 27 -10.37 8.55 -10.80
CA GLU A 27 -11.56 8.59 -9.94
C GLU A 27 -11.19 8.97 -8.51
N ARG A 28 -10.15 8.34 -7.96
CA ARG A 28 -9.67 8.62 -6.61
C ARG A 28 -8.98 9.99 -6.49
N LEU A 29 -8.57 10.60 -7.60
CA LEU A 29 -7.81 11.85 -7.63
C LEU A 29 -8.70 13.09 -7.80
N ASP A 30 -9.65 13.07 -8.74
CA ASP A 30 -10.55 14.21 -9.05
C ASP A 30 -12.03 13.92 -8.71
N GLY A 31 -12.36 12.68 -8.31
CA GLY A 31 -13.75 12.26 -8.13
C GLY A 31 -14.48 11.96 -9.45
N ARG A 32 -13.77 11.97 -10.58
CA ARG A 32 -14.32 11.65 -11.90
C ARG A 32 -13.77 10.33 -12.43
N ARG A 33 -14.66 9.49 -12.95
CA ARG A 33 -14.32 8.25 -13.67
C ARG A 33 -13.77 8.55 -15.07
N ASP A 34 -12.65 9.24 -15.11
CA ASP A 34 -11.86 9.40 -16.31
C ASP A 34 -10.69 8.41 -16.25
N MET A 35 -10.47 7.71 -17.37
CA MET A 35 -9.33 6.82 -17.57
C MET A 35 -8.33 7.56 -18.44
N GLU A 36 -7.14 7.83 -17.89
CA GLU A 36 -6.08 8.53 -18.59
C GLU A 36 -4.97 7.53 -18.91
N ARG A 37 -4.65 7.39 -20.20
CA ARG A 37 -3.51 6.60 -20.65
C ARG A 37 -2.25 7.41 -20.41
N VAL A 38 -1.42 6.94 -19.48
CA VAL A 38 -0.15 7.57 -19.09
C VAL A 38 0.85 7.45 -20.23
N GLY A 39 0.91 6.28 -20.86
CA GLY A 39 1.81 6.00 -21.97
C GLY A 39 2.25 4.53 -22.00
N ASP A 40 3.11 4.22 -22.96
CA ASP A 40 3.76 2.93 -23.09
C ASP A 40 5.05 2.95 -22.26
N VAL A 41 5.02 2.28 -21.12
CA VAL A 41 6.11 2.27 -20.15
C VAL A 41 6.98 1.03 -20.35
N PRO A 42 8.28 1.19 -20.66
CA PRO A 42 9.21 0.09 -20.77
C PRO A 42 9.35 -0.65 -19.44
N VAL A 43 9.40 -1.98 -19.47
CA VAL A 43 9.60 -2.78 -18.25
C VAL A 43 10.97 -2.60 -17.60
N ASP A 44 11.94 -2.05 -18.35
CA ASP A 44 13.27 -1.72 -17.85
C ASP A 44 13.30 -0.39 -17.09
N TRP A 45 12.20 0.41 -17.14
CA TRP A 45 12.12 1.65 -16.38
C TRP A 45 12.12 1.39 -14.88
N SER A 46 12.86 2.24 -14.17
CA SER A 46 12.80 2.27 -12.72
C SER A 46 11.50 2.91 -12.26
N TRP A 47 11.06 2.56 -11.04
CA TRP A 47 9.91 3.26 -10.43
C TRP A 47 10.11 4.79 -10.40
N GLY A 48 11.36 5.26 -10.29
CA GLY A 48 11.67 6.69 -10.34
C GLY A 48 11.33 7.34 -11.69
N ASP A 49 11.60 6.65 -12.79
CA ASP A 49 11.27 7.12 -14.14
C ASP A 49 9.76 7.12 -14.38
N VAL A 50 9.08 6.02 -14.00
CA VAL A 50 7.61 5.90 -14.08
C VAL A 50 6.94 7.00 -13.26
N ARG A 51 7.40 7.24 -12.03
CA ARG A 51 6.87 8.31 -11.18
C ARG A 51 7.09 9.69 -11.79
N ASN A 52 8.23 9.94 -12.44
CA ASN A 52 8.47 11.21 -13.13
C ASN A 52 7.49 11.40 -14.30
N GLU A 53 7.23 10.35 -15.08
CA GLU A 53 6.26 10.39 -16.18
C GLU A 53 4.83 10.64 -15.66
N LEU A 54 4.42 9.90 -14.62
CA LEU A 54 3.13 10.13 -13.95
C LEU A 54 3.01 11.57 -13.43
N LYS A 55 4.10 12.12 -12.88
CA LYS A 55 4.13 13.50 -12.40
C LYS A 55 4.04 14.52 -13.53
N ASP A 56 4.62 14.23 -14.70
CA ASP A 56 4.51 15.07 -15.89
C ASP A 56 3.07 15.08 -16.41
N VAL A 57 2.45 13.89 -16.54
CA VAL A 57 1.06 13.70 -17.00
C VAL A 57 0.05 14.36 -16.06
N PHE A 58 0.09 14.02 -14.77
CA PHE A 58 -0.91 14.49 -13.79
C PHE A 58 -0.55 15.85 -13.15
N GLY A 59 0.62 16.40 -13.47
CA GLY A 59 1.14 17.66 -12.94
C GLY A 59 1.43 17.67 -11.44
N ARG A 60 1.47 16.50 -10.78
CA ARG A 60 1.60 16.37 -9.32
C ARG A 60 2.20 15.03 -8.92
N ASP A 61 2.74 14.95 -7.71
CA ASP A 61 3.23 13.69 -7.16
C ASP A 61 2.08 12.73 -6.86
N VAL A 62 2.08 11.60 -7.57
CA VAL A 62 1.08 10.54 -7.47
C VAL A 62 1.73 9.18 -7.27
N VAL A 63 0.95 8.23 -6.78
CA VAL A 63 1.27 6.81 -6.71
C VAL A 63 0.19 6.03 -7.43
N ILE A 64 0.52 4.82 -7.89
CA ILE A 64 -0.44 3.95 -8.56
C ILE A 64 -0.82 2.80 -7.63
N GLU A 65 -2.09 2.43 -7.67
CA GLU A 65 -2.67 1.28 -6.99
C GLU A 65 -3.23 0.34 -8.06
N TYR A 66 -3.03 -0.96 -7.92
CA TYR A 66 -3.59 -1.95 -8.83
C TYR A 66 -4.19 -3.13 -8.09
N GLN A 67 -5.03 -3.90 -8.76
CA GLN A 67 -5.50 -5.19 -8.27
C GLN A 67 -4.64 -6.30 -8.86
N ASP A 68 -4.00 -7.04 -7.97
CA ASP A 68 -3.25 -8.27 -8.27
C ASP A 68 -4.20 -9.43 -8.62
N ALA A 69 -3.67 -10.52 -9.19
CA ALA A 69 -4.43 -11.73 -9.52
C ALA A 69 -5.24 -12.33 -8.33
N ASP A 70 -4.85 -12.05 -7.09
CA ASP A 70 -5.58 -12.43 -5.87
C ASP A 70 -6.74 -11.45 -5.49
N ASP A 71 -7.15 -10.53 -6.36
CA ASP A 71 -8.08 -9.42 -6.08
C ASP A 71 -7.59 -8.51 -4.92
N LYS A 72 -6.29 -8.50 -4.67
CA LYS A 72 -5.68 -7.68 -3.62
C LYS A 72 -5.26 -6.35 -4.18
N THR A 73 -5.68 -5.29 -3.49
CA THR A 73 -5.22 -3.94 -3.77
C THR A 73 -3.76 -3.76 -3.33
N VAL A 74 -2.86 -3.57 -4.28
CA VAL A 74 -1.43 -3.36 -4.06
C VAL A 74 -1.05 -1.93 -4.43
N LEU A 75 -0.42 -1.25 -3.48
CA LEU A 75 0.10 0.11 -3.68
C LEU A 75 1.53 0.06 -4.21
N VAL A 76 1.76 0.72 -5.34
CA VAL A 76 3.07 0.90 -5.94
C VAL A 76 3.58 2.29 -5.58
N ASN A 77 4.42 2.33 -4.55
CA ASN A 77 5.05 3.55 -4.07
C ASN A 77 6.59 3.45 -4.01
N ASN A 78 7.15 2.30 -4.39
CA ASN A 78 8.58 2.03 -4.34
C ASN A 78 8.98 1.00 -5.41
N GLU A 79 10.30 0.87 -5.63
CA GLU A 79 10.90 -0.03 -6.63
C GLU A 79 10.53 -1.50 -6.42
N VAL A 80 10.38 -1.95 -5.17
CA VAL A 80 10.04 -3.35 -4.86
C VAL A 80 8.60 -3.65 -5.28
N SER A 81 7.66 -2.76 -4.98
CA SER A 81 6.27 -2.89 -5.42
C SER A 81 6.15 -2.83 -6.94
N TRP A 82 6.94 -1.98 -7.60
CA TRP A 82 6.97 -1.88 -9.07
C TRP A 82 7.47 -3.18 -9.71
N ARG A 83 8.56 -3.75 -9.18
CA ARG A 83 9.07 -5.07 -9.59
C ARG A 83 8.04 -6.18 -9.37
N GLY A 84 7.31 -6.14 -8.26
CA GLY A 84 6.24 -7.09 -7.95
C GLY A 84 5.11 -7.05 -8.97
N LEU A 85 4.67 -5.84 -9.34
CA LEU A 85 3.68 -5.63 -10.41
C LEU A 85 4.16 -6.21 -11.74
N LEU A 86 5.42 -5.95 -12.13
CA LEU A 86 5.98 -6.48 -13.38
C LEU A 86 6.10 -8.00 -13.38
N ASP A 87 6.32 -8.61 -12.21
CA ASP A 87 6.36 -10.06 -12.02
C ASP A 87 4.96 -10.68 -12.11
N ASP A 88 3.95 -10.02 -11.52
CA ASP A 88 2.54 -10.45 -11.60
C ASP A 88 2.03 -10.42 -13.03
N LEU A 89 2.25 -9.31 -13.75
CA LEU A 89 1.94 -9.20 -15.18
C LEU A 89 2.69 -10.25 -16.02
N GLN A 90 3.94 -10.57 -15.67
CA GLN A 90 4.68 -11.66 -16.34
C GLN A 90 4.08 -13.04 -16.08
N SER A 91 3.60 -13.27 -14.86
CA SER A 91 3.08 -14.54 -14.40
C SER A 91 1.72 -14.85 -15.04
N ASP A 92 0.84 -13.85 -15.09
CA ASP A 92 -0.51 -13.97 -15.66
C ASP A 92 -0.47 -14.24 -17.18
N TRP A 93 0.55 -13.74 -17.89
CA TRP A 93 0.58 -13.79 -19.36
C TRP A 93 1.22 -15.06 -19.95
N GLN A 94 1.38 -16.14 -19.16
CA GLN A 94 1.87 -17.44 -19.67
C GLN A 94 0.92 -18.14 -20.69
N GLY A 95 -0.16 -17.48 -21.14
CA GLY A 95 -1.20 -18.05 -22.02
C GLY A 95 -1.30 -17.50 -23.45
N GLU A 96 -1.04 -16.21 -23.71
CA GLU A 96 -1.29 -15.58 -25.02
C GLU A 96 -0.07 -14.82 -25.57
N ASN A 97 0.18 -14.98 -26.88
CA ASN A 97 1.47 -14.73 -27.52
C ASN A 97 1.81 -13.25 -27.83
N GLU A 98 1.01 -12.28 -27.40
CA GLU A 98 1.29 -10.87 -27.64
C GLU A 98 1.11 -10.05 -26.37
N LEU A 99 2.25 -9.52 -25.92
CA LEU A 99 2.37 -8.71 -24.75
C LEU A 99 2.03 -7.24 -25.10
N ALA A 100 0.76 -6.97 -25.38
CA ALA A 100 0.18 -5.63 -25.58
C ALA A 100 -0.90 -5.36 -24.51
N GLY A 101 -0.63 -5.76 -23.27
CA GLY A 101 -1.60 -5.68 -22.18
C GLY A 101 -1.62 -4.28 -21.62
N GLU A 102 -2.75 -3.63 -21.82
CA GLU A 102 -3.12 -2.45 -21.06
C GLU A 102 -3.30 -2.87 -19.60
N MET A 103 -2.58 -2.20 -18.72
CA MET A 103 -2.71 -2.39 -17.28
C MET A 103 -3.61 -1.28 -16.72
N GLU A 104 -4.71 -1.67 -16.12
CA GLU A 104 -5.59 -0.75 -15.40
C GLU A 104 -5.06 -0.51 -13.98
N CYS A 105 -4.82 0.76 -13.66
CA CYS A 105 -4.34 1.25 -12.36
C CYS A 105 -5.27 2.34 -11.83
N ASP A 106 -5.32 2.57 -10.53
CA ASP A 106 -5.90 3.76 -9.93
C ASP A 106 -4.79 4.73 -9.51
N VAL A 107 -4.94 6.01 -9.86
CA VAL A 107 -4.01 7.06 -9.44
C VAL A 107 -4.47 7.64 -8.11
N LEU A 108 -3.56 7.66 -7.15
CA LEU A 108 -3.78 8.23 -5.83
C LEU A 108 -2.80 9.38 -5.58
N PRO A 109 -3.20 10.42 -4.84
CA PRO A 109 -2.25 11.43 -4.37
C PRO A 109 -1.19 10.76 -3.50
N ASP A 110 0.09 11.07 -3.74
CA ASP A 110 1.18 10.47 -2.97
C ASP A 110 1.03 10.80 -1.47
N PRO A 111 0.87 9.80 -0.58
CA PRO A 111 0.66 10.04 0.84
C PRO A 111 1.92 10.62 1.52
N SER A 112 3.10 10.49 0.90
CA SER A 112 4.33 11.11 1.41
C SER A 112 4.42 12.60 1.10
N SER A 113 3.74 13.06 0.04
CA SER A 113 3.57 14.46 -0.33
C SER A 113 2.44 15.16 0.44
N ALA A 114 1.63 14.42 1.20
CA ALA A 114 0.75 15.06 2.18
C ALA A 114 1.63 15.84 3.17
N PRO A 115 1.33 17.14 3.43
CA PRO A 115 2.08 17.89 4.42
C PRO A 115 2.05 17.08 5.71
N ALA A 116 3.24 16.70 6.21
CA ALA A 116 3.37 15.97 7.46
C ALA A 116 2.41 16.63 8.47
N PRO A 117 1.49 15.86 9.09
CA PRO A 117 0.53 16.45 10.01
C PRO A 117 1.33 17.29 10.98
N ALA A 118 1.02 18.60 11.04
CA ALA A 118 1.72 19.53 11.91
C ALA A 118 1.83 18.84 13.28
N PRO A 119 3.04 18.76 13.87
CA PRO A 119 3.25 18.01 15.10
C PRO A 119 2.15 18.42 16.07
N ALA A 120 1.30 17.47 16.44
CA ALA A 120 0.22 17.72 17.37
C ALA A 120 0.83 18.46 18.56
N PRO A 121 0.24 19.59 19.02
CA PRO A 121 0.84 20.39 20.07
C PRO A 121 1.15 19.44 21.22
N ALA A 122 2.44 19.32 21.55
CA ALA A 122 2.91 18.51 22.65
C ALA A 122 2.04 18.87 23.85
N GLN A 123 1.21 17.93 24.30
CA GLN A 123 0.44 18.13 25.52
C GLN A 123 1.49 18.40 26.60
N ALA A 124 1.59 19.66 27.01
CA ALA A 124 2.42 20.09 28.11
C ALA A 124 1.99 19.23 29.30
N GLN A 125 2.80 18.21 29.62
CA GLN A 125 2.66 17.47 30.85
C GLN A 125 2.80 18.50 31.96
N ALA A 126 1.67 18.87 32.55
CA ALA A 126 1.63 19.70 33.74
C ALA A 126 2.50 19.00 34.80
N GLN A 127 3.69 19.54 35.02
CA GLN A 127 4.53 19.15 36.13
C GLN A 127 3.72 19.35 37.41
N ALA A 128 3.49 18.25 38.12
CA ALA A 128 2.94 18.27 39.47
C ALA A 128 3.85 19.11 40.39
N PRO A 129 3.27 19.86 41.35
CA PRO A 129 4.05 20.69 42.27
C PRO A 129 4.96 19.84 43.18
N PRO A 130 6.09 20.39 43.64
CA PRO A 130 7.05 19.67 44.48
C PRO A 130 6.42 19.29 45.82
N ALA A 131 6.61 18.02 46.20
CA ALA A 131 6.21 17.49 47.50
C ALA A 131 7.02 18.16 48.62
N GLU A 132 6.35 18.99 49.40
CA GLU A 132 6.82 19.48 50.69
C GLU A 132 6.97 18.32 51.69
N GLY A 133 8.09 18.32 52.40
CA GLY A 133 8.39 17.34 53.44
C GLY A 133 7.44 17.44 54.63
N GLY A 134 6.93 16.29 55.07
CA GLY A 134 6.16 16.15 56.29
C GLY A 134 6.68 14.98 57.13
N ARG A 135 7.48 15.31 58.14
CA ARG A 135 7.94 14.41 59.20
C ARG A 135 6.77 13.95 60.08
N ALA A 136 6.97 12.76 60.67
CA ALA A 136 6.37 12.24 61.90
C ALA A 136 5.01 11.54 61.81
N GLY A 137 5.05 10.20 61.75
CA GLY A 137 3.99 9.33 62.25
C GLY A 137 4.41 8.70 63.57
N ALA A 138 3.76 9.11 64.67
CA ALA A 138 3.77 8.42 65.95
C ALA A 138 2.32 8.37 66.47
N GLY A 139 1.88 7.17 66.87
CA GLY A 139 0.53 6.88 67.39
C GLY A 139 -0.44 6.58 66.25
N GLY A 140 -1.08 5.43 66.14
CA GLY A 140 -1.66 4.61 67.20
C GLY A 140 -3.18 4.66 67.03
N GLY A 141 -3.84 3.53 66.75
CA GLY A 141 -5.31 3.48 66.83
C GLY A 141 -6.01 2.55 65.85
N VAL A 142 -6.13 1.28 66.24
CA VAL A 142 -7.28 0.35 66.14
C VAL A 142 -8.05 0.22 64.79
N PRO A 143 -8.19 -1.01 64.24
CA PRO A 143 -9.08 -1.30 63.12
C PRO A 143 -10.53 -1.58 63.58
N PRO A 144 -11.54 -1.26 62.76
CA PRO A 144 -12.80 -1.99 62.81
C PRO A 144 -12.94 -2.95 61.62
N ILE A 145 -13.26 -4.18 62.01
CA ILE A 145 -13.62 -5.36 61.24
C ILE A 145 -15.13 -5.30 60.95
N ARG A 146 -15.56 -5.65 59.73
CA ARG A 146 -16.88 -6.20 59.29
C ARG A 146 -16.99 -5.87 57.78
N GLY A 147 -17.15 -6.78 56.84
CA GLY A 147 -17.77 -8.10 56.88
C GLY A 147 -18.94 -8.10 55.90
N VAL A 148 -18.79 -8.79 54.76
CA VAL A 148 -19.84 -9.31 53.83
C VAL A 148 -19.09 -9.86 52.61
N GLU A 149 -18.73 -11.14 52.59
CA GLU A 149 -19.49 -12.30 52.07
C GLU A 149 -19.74 -12.31 50.55
N SER A 150 -19.25 -13.39 49.93
CA SER A 150 -19.86 -14.16 48.83
C SER A 150 -19.91 -13.51 47.43
N ALA A 151 -19.60 -14.17 46.31
CA ALA A 151 -19.25 -15.57 46.03
C ALA A 151 -18.79 -15.71 44.55
N SER A 152 -18.18 -16.87 44.26
CA SER A 152 -18.30 -17.69 43.04
C SER A 152 -17.81 -17.20 41.67
N ALA A 153 -16.81 -17.92 41.14
CA ALA A 153 -16.88 -18.75 39.91
C ALA A 153 -15.46 -19.27 39.61
N ALA A 154 -15.16 -20.56 39.78
CA ALA A 154 -15.36 -21.65 38.81
C ALA A 154 -14.52 -21.52 37.53
N ALA A 155 -13.37 -22.19 37.52
CA ALA A 155 -12.88 -23.08 36.45
C ALA A 155 -11.65 -23.87 36.98
#